data_AF-A0A9D7NSS5-F1
#
_entry.id   AF-A0A9D7NSS5-F1
#
_cell.length_a   1.000
_cell.length_b   1.000
_cell.length_c   1.000
_cell.angle_alpha   90.00
_cell.angle_beta   90.00
_cell.angle_gamma   90.00
#
_symmetry.space_group_name_H-M   'P 1'
#
loop_
_entity.id
_entity.type
_entity.pdbx_description
1 polymer ?
#
loop_
_entity_poly.entity_id
_entity_poly.type
_entity_poly.pdbx_seq_one_letter_code
_entity_poly.pdbx_strand_id
1 'polypeptide(L)'
;MSKLSVHIGNEPTGLQDFERIAKPAVIYSINNTVTPVNRETITIRRVQNDKWHRLPDAMGQPNYFKPVAQGGIDPIVAARNELLLKKMYVPKRGNLNLIEFWKLGRADYYAPYNEPVLGDSVDHIAKAQWLNDYTCEALTIARVYGLHLSIFSFASGNPHPDTLPHLAPAASLCAAYGGIIDVHEYGIDGPLMSARSSGAFGYRRLIEAFDECPPIVVSEAGAGGGYNTSLRGAAWVATWHVAVRLMPRGVWCWARVLSNSIKARSLALITAR
;
A
#
# COMPACT_ATOMS: atom_id res chain seq x y z
N MET A 1 16.34 3.86 -12.23
CA MET A 1 16.23 2.40 -12.29
C MET A 1 15.14 1.98 -11.34
N SER A 2 14.16 1.27 -11.85
CA SER A 2 13.19 0.52 -11.07
C SER A 2 13.85 -0.59 -10.27
N LYS A 3 13.33 -0.89 -9.08
CA LYS A 3 13.82 -1.98 -8.21
C LYS A 3 12.67 -2.90 -7.79
N LEU A 4 12.99 -4.18 -7.59
CA LEU A 4 12.07 -5.25 -7.20
C LEU A 4 11.55 -5.05 -5.77
N SER A 5 10.27 -5.27 -5.50
CA SER A 5 9.73 -5.41 -4.13
C SER A 5 9.18 -6.82 -3.83
N VAL A 6 8.69 -7.10 -2.62
CA VAL A 6 8.04 -8.38 -2.24
C VAL A 6 6.90 -8.15 -1.27
N HIS A 7 5.76 -8.81 -1.45
CA HIS A 7 4.70 -8.87 -0.45
C HIS A 7 4.69 -10.24 0.25
N ILE A 8 4.70 -10.26 1.58
CA ILE A 8 4.61 -11.47 2.39
C ILE A 8 3.38 -11.52 3.30
N GLY A 9 2.81 -12.73 3.41
CA GLY A 9 1.73 -13.06 4.35
C GLY A 9 2.23 -13.61 5.68
N ASN A 10 1.38 -14.40 6.35
CA ASN A 10 1.53 -14.72 7.78
C ASN A 10 2.73 -15.61 8.17
N GLU A 11 3.31 -16.39 7.25
CA GLU A 11 4.38 -17.37 7.56
C GLU A 11 5.43 -17.45 6.45
N PRO A 12 6.35 -16.47 6.35
CA PRO A 12 7.30 -16.39 5.24
C PRO A 12 8.50 -17.33 5.45
N THR A 13 8.35 -18.61 5.13
CA THR A 13 9.52 -19.51 5.01
C THR A 13 10.36 -19.10 3.79
N GLY A 14 11.70 -19.07 3.94
CA GLY A 14 12.64 -18.78 2.84
C GLY A 14 12.78 -17.30 2.45
N LEU A 15 12.14 -16.35 3.14
CA LEU A 15 12.27 -14.92 2.83
C LEU A 15 13.71 -14.41 2.91
N GLN A 16 14.47 -14.85 3.92
CA GLN A 16 15.87 -14.44 4.07
C GLN A 16 16.74 -14.93 2.91
N ASP A 17 16.52 -16.16 2.43
CA ASP A 17 17.25 -16.70 1.29
C ASP A 17 16.86 -15.98 0.00
N PHE A 18 15.55 -15.72 -0.18
CA PHE A 18 15.07 -14.89 -1.28
C PHE A 18 15.73 -13.51 -1.26
N GLU A 19 15.75 -12.84 -0.11
CA GLU A 19 16.29 -11.49 0.01
C GLU A 19 17.78 -11.43 -0.30
N ARG A 20 18.57 -12.42 0.17
CA ARG A 20 20.00 -12.53 -0.17
C ARG A 20 20.25 -12.66 -1.67
N ILE A 21 19.39 -13.40 -2.37
CA ILE A 21 19.54 -13.70 -3.80
C ILE A 21 19.00 -12.56 -4.66
N ALA A 22 17.75 -12.15 -4.41
CA ALA A 22 17.00 -11.23 -5.23
C ALA A 22 17.23 -9.76 -4.87
N LYS A 23 17.70 -9.48 -3.64
CA LYS A 23 17.97 -8.14 -3.11
C LYS A 23 16.84 -7.14 -3.43
N PRO A 24 15.61 -7.42 -2.98
CA PRO A 24 14.49 -6.51 -3.24
C PRO A 24 14.77 -5.15 -2.62
N ALA A 25 14.34 -4.08 -3.26
CA ALA A 25 14.35 -2.74 -2.70
C ALA A 25 13.28 -2.52 -1.64
N VAL A 26 12.15 -3.22 -1.70
CA VAL A 26 11.07 -3.07 -0.71
C VAL A 26 10.50 -4.43 -0.31
N ILE A 27 10.24 -4.65 0.98
CA ILE A 27 9.44 -5.77 1.49
C ILE A 27 8.18 -5.21 2.15
N TYR A 28 7.02 -5.47 1.56
CA TYR A 28 5.71 -5.23 2.14
C TYR A 28 5.28 -6.44 2.98
N SER A 29 4.86 -6.21 4.22
CA SER A 29 4.49 -7.27 5.15
C SER A 29 3.15 -6.99 5.81
N ILE A 30 2.25 -7.98 5.78
CA ILE A 30 0.98 -7.94 6.51
C ILE A 30 1.15 -8.73 7.81
N ASN A 31 0.74 -8.12 8.93
CA ASN A 31 0.73 -8.66 10.30
C ASN A 31 2.08 -9.12 10.87
N ASN A 32 3.13 -9.16 10.05
CA ASN A 32 4.44 -9.65 10.43
C ASN A 32 5.41 -8.51 10.69
N THR A 33 6.44 -8.84 11.46
CA THR A 33 7.64 -8.03 11.57
C THR A 33 8.69 -8.68 10.68
N VAL A 34 9.27 -7.90 9.78
CA VAL A 34 10.38 -8.33 8.93
C VAL A 34 11.61 -7.55 9.34
N THR A 35 12.67 -8.27 9.68
CA THR A 35 14.01 -7.68 9.74
C THR A 35 14.71 -8.01 8.43
N PRO A 36 14.94 -7.04 7.54
CA PRO A 36 15.61 -7.30 6.28
C PRO A 36 17.06 -7.73 6.54
N VAL A 37 17.53 -8.73 5.80
CA VAL A 37 18.93 -9.18 5.75
C VAL A 37 19.79 -8.14 5.03
N ASN A 38 19.24 -7.46 4.02
CA ASN A 38 19.91 -6.41 3.28
C ASN A 38 19.50 -5.04 3.82
N ARG A 39 20.48 -4.25 4.29
CA ARG A 39 20.24 -2.91 4.86
C ARG A 39 19.65 -1.90 3.88
N GLU A 40 19.79 -2.14 2.58
CA GLU A 40 19.21 -1.27 1.55
C GLU A 40 17.74 -1.61 1.23
N THR A 41 17.23 -2.71 1.78
CA THR A 41 15.84 -3.13 1.58
C THR A 41 14.93 -2.38 2.53
N ILE A 42 14.09 -1.53 1.95
CA ILE A 42 13.02 -0.80 2.63
C ILE A 42 11.94 -1.80 3.08
N THR A 43 11.29 -1.54 4.20
CA THR A 43 10.19 -2.35 4.71
C THR A 43 8.94 -1.53 4.89
N ILE A 44 7.82 -2.06 4.41
CA ILE A 44 6.48 -1.51 4.65
C ILE A 44 5.71 -2.53 5.48
N ARG A 45 5.04 -2.07 6.53
CA ARG A 45 4.26 -2.93 7.42
C ARG A 45 2.81 -2.48 7.50
N ARG A 46 1.91 -3.41 7.22
CA ARG A 46 0.46 -3.26 7.42
C ARG A 46 -0.01 -4.19 8.53
N VAL A 47 -1.00 -3.73 9.30
CA VAL A 47 -1.74 -4.59 10.25
C VAL A 47 -3.14 -4.74 9.71
N GLN A 48 -3.55 -5.98 9.46
CA GLN A 48 -4.85 -6.31 8.88
C GLN A 48 -5.25 -7.71 9.34
N ASN A 49 -6.14 -7.78 10.33
CA ASN A 49 -6.63 -9.03 10.90
C ASN A 49 -8.11 -8.89 11.31
N ASP A 50 -8.65 -9.89 11.99
CA ASP A 50 -10.01 -9.92 12.53
C ASP A 50 -10.31 -8.75 13.49
N LYS A 51 -9.30 -8.14 14.10
CA LYS A 51 -9.45 -7.04 15.05
C LYS A 51 -9.24 -5.66 14.41
N TRP A 52 -8.25 -5.54 13.54
CA TRP A 52 -7.93 -4.27 12.86
C TRP A 52 -8.64 -4.10 11.52
N HIS A 53 -9.27 -5.15 10.99
CA HIS A 53 -9.99 -5.15 9.71
C HIS A 53 -9.14 -4.54 8.57
N ARG A 54 -9.81 -4.17 7.47
CA ARG A 54 -9.25 -3.27 6.46
C ARG A 54 -9.60 -1.85 6.93
N LEU A 55 -8.76 -1.27 7.79
CA LEU A 55 -8.93 0.11 8.22
C LEU A 55 -9.09 1.05 7.01
N PRO A 56 -9.70 2.24 7.18
CA PRO A 56 -10.41 2.67 8.39
C PRO A 56 -11.68 1.85 8.60
N ASP A 57 -11.98 1.47 9.85
CA ASP A 57 -13.21 0.73 10.20
C ASP A 57 -14.46 1.50 9.72
N ALA A 58 -14.36 2.83 9.74
CA ALA A 58 -15.38 3.74 9.24
C ALA A 58 -15.77 3.43 7.79
N MET A 59 -14.85 3.04 6.91
CA MET A 59 -15.18 2.75 5.51
C MET A 59 -16.07 1.51 5.32
N GLY A 60 -16.18 0.65 6.33
CA GLY A 60 -17.14 -0.45 6.37
C GLY A 60 -18.56 -0.02 6.80
N GLN A 61 -18.75 1.24 7.22
CA GLN A 61 -20.02 1.75 7.73
C GLN A 61 -20.78 2.53 6.64
N PRO A 62 -22.11 2.39 6.56
CA PRO A 62 -22.92 3.26 5.73
C PRO A 62 -22.69 4.73 6.09
N ASN A 63 -22.64 5.61 5.09
CA ASN A 63 -22.57 7.06 5.27
C ASN A 63 -21.33 7.59 6.01
N TYR A 64 -20.23 6.83 6.14
CA TYR A 64 -19.04 7.27 6.87
C TYR A 64 -18.51 8.63 6.42
N PHE A 65 -18.65 8.94 5.13
CA PHE A 65 -18.22 10.16 4.45
C PHE A 65 -19.21 11.34 4.59
N LYS A 66 -20.40 11.13 5.17
CA LYS A 66 -21.39 12.21 5.34
C LYS A 66 -20.97 13.14 6.48
N PRO A 67 -21.56 14.36 6.57
CA PRO A 67 -21.40 15.20 7.76
C PRO A 67 -21.86 14.47 9.03
N VAL A 68 -21.20 14.76 10.17
CA VAL A 68 -21.55 14.18 11.48
C VAL A 68 -23.01 14.44 11.86
N ALA A 69 -23.53 15.63 11.54
CA ALA A 69 -24.94 15.99 11.76
C ALA A 69 -25.94 15.10 10.99
N GLN A 70 -25.48 14.37 9.98
CA GLN A 70 -26.26 13.42 9.17
C GLN A 70 -25.93 11.95 9.50
N GLY A 71 -25.28 11.70 10.63
CA GLY A 71 -24.86 10.36 11.06
C GLY A 71 -23.58 9.87 10.38
N GLY A 72 -22.81 10.75 9.74
CA GLY A 72 -21.49 10.40 9.26
C GLY A 72 -20.44 10.36 10.37
N ILE A 73 -19.24 9.90 10.02
CA ILE A 73 -18.15 9.70 10.97
C ILE A 73 -17.13 10.81 10.75
N ASP A 74 -16.67 11.46 11.82
CA ASP A 74 -15.61 12.46 11.71
C ASP A 74 -14.27 11.76 11.35
N PRO A 75 -13.62 12.11 10.22
CA PRO A 75 -12.39 11.47 9.78
C PRO A 75 -11.21 11.64 10.77
N ILE A 76 -11.13 12.77 11.46
CA ILE A 76 -10.08 13.07 12.45
C ILE A 76 -10.31 12.20 13.69
N VAL A 77 -11.56 12.10 14.17
CA VAL A 77 -11.91 11.24 15.30
C VAL A 77 -11.66 9.77 14.95
N ALA A 78 -11.99 9.34 13.73
CA ALA A 78 -11.73 7.98 13.26
C ALA A 78 -10.23 7.66 13.28
N ALA A 79 -9.38 8.53 12.71
CA ALA A 79 -7.93 8.35 12.72
C ALA A 79 -7.36 8.26 14.14
N ARG A 80 -7.78 9.14 15.05
CA ARG A 80 -7.36 9.10 16.47
C ARG A 80 -7.81 7.84 17.16
N ASN A 81 -9.06 7.44 16.95
CA ASN A 81 -9.59 6.22 17.55
C ASN A 81 -8.77 5.00 17.10
N GLU A 82 -8.52 4.86 15.81
CA GLU A 82 -7.81 3.71 15.26
C GLU A 82 -6.32 3.72 15.65
N LEU A 83 -5.63 4.85 15.55
CA LEU A 83 -4.19 4.89 15.80
C LEU A 83 -3.84 4.89 17.29
N LEU A 84 -4.65 5.54 18.13
CA LEU A 84 -4.29 5.85 19.52
C LEU A 84 -5.16 5.15 20.58
N LEU A 85 -6.45 4.92 20.31
CA LEU A 85 -7.41 4.51 21.34
C LEU A 85 -7.81 3.03 21.26
N LYS A 86 -8.06 2.51 20.06
CA LYS A 86 -8.39 1.11 19.80
C LYS A 86 -7.19 0.27 20.20
N LYS A 87 -7.41 -0.68 21.11
CA LYS A 87 -6.35 -1.58 21.62
C LYS A 87 -6.64 -3.02 21.29
N MET A 88 -5.59 -3.77 20.98
CA MET A 88 -5.64 -5.22 20.84
C MET A 88 -4.71 -5.87 21.87
N TYR A 89 -5.12 -7.01 22.40
CA TYR A 89 -4.25 -7.83 23.21
C TYR A 89 -3.18 -8.48 22.32
N VAL A 90 -1.91 -8.26 22.67
CA VAL A 90 -0.76 -8.87 22.06
C VAL A 90 -0.11 -9.81 23.09
N PRO A 91 0.05 -11.11 22.78
CA PRO A 91 0.66 -12.05 23.70
C PRO A 91 2.00 -11.53 24.23
N LYS A 92 2.20 -11.62 25.55
CA LYS A 92 3.41 -11.15 26.27
C LYS A 92 3.65 -9.63 26.25
N ARG A 93 2.79 -8.82 25.61
CA ARG A 93 2.93 -7.35 25.55
C ARG A 93 1.71 -6.61 26.12
N GLY A 94 0.58 -7.29 26.29
CA GLY A 94 -0.65 -6.67 26.82
C GLY A 94 -1.44 -5.95 25.75
N ASN A 95 -2.28 -4.99 26.16
CA ASN A 95 -3.15 -4.25 25.26
C ASN A 95 -2.39 -3.08 24.61
N LEU A 96 -2.17 -3.15 23.30
CA LEU A 96 -1.47 -2.13 22.53
C LEU A 96 -2.40 -1.46 21.52
N ASN A 97 -2.26 -0.16 21.32
CA ASN A 97 -2.85 0.54 20.16
C ASN A 97 -2.00 0.32 18.89
N LEU A 98 -2.46 0.82 17.75
CA LEU A 98 -1.80 0.59 16.46
C LEU A 98 -0.38 1.18 16.43
N ILE A 99 -0.18 2.38 16.97
CA ILE A 99 1.14 3.03 17.05
C ILE A 99 2.12 2.21 17.89
N GLU A 100 1.69 1.75 19.07
CA GLU A 100 2.49 0.89 19.95
C GLU A 100 2.82 -0.44 19.28
N PHE A 101 1.85 -1.02 18.57
CA PHE A 101 2.05 -2.27 17.82
C PHE A 101 3.06 -2.10 16.68
N TRP A 102 2.97 -1.01 15.92
CA TRP A 102 3.90 -0.68 14.84
C TRP A 102 5.33 -0.54 15.33
N LYS A 103 5.53 0.15 16.46
CA LYS A 103 6.86 0.32 17.09
C LYS A 103 7.56 -0.99 17.46
N LEU A 104 6.82 -2.08 17.65
CA LEU A 104 7.42 -3.41 17.85
C LEU A 104 8.10 -3.95 16.59
N GLY A 105 7.64 -3.55 15.40
CA GLY A 105 8.09 -4.11 14.13
C GLY A 105 9.24 -3.39 13.44
N ARG A 106 9.51 -2.13 13.80
CA ARG A 106 10.63 -1.34 13.25
C ARG A 106 10.71 -1.38 11.71
N ALA A 107 9.57 -1.28 11.04
CA ALA A 107 9.55 -1.08 9.60
C ALA A 107 9.91 0.37 9.24
N ASP A 108 10.38 0.59 8.03
CA ASP A 108 10.69 1.93 7.50
C ASP A 108 9.40 2.74 7.28
N TYR A 109 8.32 2.06 6.85
CA TYR A 109 7.00 2.66 6.63
C TYR A 109 5.87 1.80 7.19
N TYR A 110 4.75 2.45 7.54
CA TYR A 110 3.56 1.79 8.06
C TYR A 110 2.31 2.18 7.25
N ALA A 111 1.49 1.20 6.88
CA ALA A 111 0.25 1.42 6.15
C ALA A 111 -0.94 1.47 7.13
N PRO A 112 -1.59 2.64 7.32
CA PRO A 112 -2.72 2.80 8.24
C PRO A 112 -4.00 2.10 7.78
N TYR A 113 -4.13 1.80 6.49
CA TYR A 113 -5.32 1.23 5.88
C TYR A 113 -4.99 0.39 4.65
N ASN A 114 -5.99 -0.33 4.12
CA ASN A 114 -5.86 -1.17 2.93
C ASN A 114 -6.99 -0.90 1.95
N GLU A 115 -6.66 -0.56 0.70
CA GLU A 115 -7.61 -0.56 -0.42
C GLU A 115 -8.88 0.26 -0.17
N PRO A 116 -8.76 1.56 0.18
CA PRO A 116 -9.92 2.42 0.28
C PRO A 116 -10.66 2.46 -1.07
N VAL A 117 -11.99 2.31 -1.02
CA VAL A 117 -12.84 2.28 -2.21
C VAL A 117 -13.65 3.57 -2.28
N LEU A 118 -13.27 4.46 -3.19
CA LEU A 118 -14.03 5.69 -3.44
C LEU A 118 -15.27 5.42 -4.32
N GLY A 119 -15.15 4.45 -5.23
CA GLY A 119 -16.19 4.08 -6.20
C GLY A 119 -16.42 5.14 -7.28
N ASP A 120 -17.35 4.86 -8.18
CA ASP A 120 -17.75 5.76 -9.29
C ASP A 120 -19.11 6.45 -9.03
N SER A 121 -19.67 6.29 -7.84
CA SER A 121 -20.95 6.88 -7.44
C SER A 121 -20.82 8.39 -7.21
N VAL A 122 -21.95 9.13 -7.20
CA VAL A 122 -21.99 10.59 -7.03
C VAL A 122 -21.32 11.15 -5.76
N ASP A 123 -20.97 10.29 -4.81
CA ASP A 123 -20.33 10.61 -3.53
C ASP A 123 -18.80 10.41 -3.51
N HIS A 124 -18.17 10.00 -4.62
CA HIS A 124 -16.73 9.71 -4.68
C HIS A 124 -15.86 10.91 -4.26
N ILE A 125 -16.28 12.14 -4.56
CA ILE A 125 -15.60 13.36 -4.11
C ILE A 125 -15.66 13.51 -2.58
N ALA A 126 -16.83 13.31 -1.97
CA ALA A 126 -16.98 13.39 -0.53
C ALA A 126 -16.16 12.30 0.18
N LYS A 127 -16.13 11.09 -0.39
CA LYS A 127 -15.27 10.01 0.10
C LYS A 127 -13.78 10.35 -0.02
N ALA A 128 -13.36 11.01 -1.11
CA ALA A 128 -11.98 11.46 -1.30
C ALA A 128 -11.59 12.52 -0.26
N GLN A 129 -12.44 13.52 -0.02
CA GLN A 129 -12.25 14.54 1.01
C GLN A 129 -12.15 13.92 2.41
N TRP A 130 -13.05 13.00 2.74
CA TRP A 130 -13.01 12.28 4.00
C TRP A 130 -11.70 11.49 4.17
N LEU A 131 -11.28 10.75 3.15
CA LEU A 131 -10.02 10.00 3.17
C LEU A 131 -8.81 10.92 3.31
N ASN A 132 -8.82 12.08 2.66
CA ASN A 132 -7.78 13.09 2.79
C ASN A 132 -7.63 13.55 4.25
N ASP A 133 -8.73 13.95 4.88
CA ASP A 133 -8.71 14.47 6.25
C ASP A 133 -8.27 13.40 7.26
N TYR A 134 -8.76 12.16 7.09
CA TYR A 134 -8.30 11.02 7.88
C TYR A 134 -6.78 10.82 7.71
N THR A 135 -6.30 10.87 6.46
CA THR A 135 -4.90 10.59 6.13
C THR A 135 -3.99 11.69 6.68
N CYS A 136 -4.41 12.95 6.61
CA CYS A 136 -3.68 14.08 7.20
C CYS A 136 -3.53 13.93 8.72
N GLU A 137 -4.59 13.55 9.43
CA GLU A 137 -4.51 13.30 10.87
C GLU A 137 -3.61 12.09 11.18
N ALA A 138 -3.74 11.00 10.41
CA ALA A 138 -2.89 9.82 10.57
C ALA A 138 -1.41 10.15 10.37
N LEU A 139 -1.07 10.94 9.34
CA LEU A 139 0.28 11.43 9.07
C LEU A 139 0.82 12.28 10.23
N THR A 140 -0.01 13.19 10.75
CA THR A 140 0.33 14.05 11.89
C THR A 140 0.62 13.24 13.14
N ILE A 141 -0.24 12.27 13.47
CA ILE A 141 -0.04 11.34 14.58
C ILE A 141 1.26 10.56 14.38
N ALA A 142 1.45 9.93 13.22
CA ALA A 142 2.65 9.13 12.94
C ALA A 142 3.94 9.96 13.10
N ARG A 143 3.93 11.21 12.63
CA ARG A 143 5.06 12.15 12.76
C ARG A 143 5.42 12.42 14.22
N VAL A 144 4.44 12.66 15.10
CA VAL A 144 4.65 12.86 16.54
C VAL A 144 5.36 11.66 17.18
N TYR A 145 5.08 10.45 16.70
CA TYR A 145 5.67 9.22 17.23
C TYR A 145 6.94 8.76 16.50
N GLY A 146 7.45 9.55 15.55
CA GLY A 146 8.66 9.26 14.78
C GLY A 146 8.50 8.12 13.77
N LEU A 147 7.30 7.95 13.22
CA LEU A 147 6.97 6.94 12.22
C LEU A 147 6.70 7.60 10.86
N HIS A 148 7.00 6.90 9.77
CA HIS A 148 6.63 7.31 8.42
C HIS A 148 5.50 6.43 7.90
N LEU A 149 4.56 7.03 7.16
CA LEU A 149 3.42 6.30 6.61
C LEU A 149 3.57 6.00 5.12
N SER A 150 2.90 4.92 4.73
CA SER A 150 2.62 4.50 3.37
C SER A 150 1.12 4.69 3.12
N ILE A 151 0.74 5.68 2.31
CA ILE A 151 -0.66 6.13 2.19
C ILE A 151 -1.34 5.67 0.89
N PHE A 152 -2.65 5.85 0.84
CA PHE A 152 -3.56 5.52 -0.26
C PHE A 152 -3.80 4.02 -0.51
N SER A 153 -2.81 3.22 -0.90
CA SER A 153 -2.94 1.76 -1.04
C SER A 153 -4.20 1.33 -1.83
N PHE A 154 -4.56 2.07 -2.88
CA PHE A 154 -5.78 1.82 -3.65
C PHE A 154 -5.72 0.46 -4.37
N ALA A 155 -6.83 -0.28 -4.39
CA ALA A 155 -6.90 -1.67 -4.87
C ALA A 155 -6.59 -1.85 -6.37
N SER A 156 -6.86 -0.84 -7.21
CA SER A 156 -6.77 -0.96 -8.67
C SER A 156 -6.17 0.31 -9.28
N GLY A 157 -4.90 0.54 -8.99
CA GLY A 157 -4.14 1.67 -9.48
C GLY A 157 -4.57 2.97 -8.78
N ASN A 158 -5.27 3.83 -9.52
CA ASN A 158 -5.65 5.16 -9.05
C ASN A 158 -7.16 5.29 -8.84
N PRO A 159 -7.57 6.20 -7.96
CA PRO A 159 -8.95 6.62 -7.92
C PRO A 159 -9.31 7.44 -9.16
N HIS A 160 -10.61 7.73 -9.33
CA HIS A 160 -11.11 8.52 -10.46
C HIS A 160 -10.39 9.89 -10.54
N PRO A 161 -10.02 10.40 -11.73
CA PRO A 161 -9.14 11.58 -11.84
C PRO A 161 -9.62 12.85 -11.13
N ASP A 162 -10.93 13.07 -11.04
CA ASP A 162 -11.50 14.23 -10.33
C ASP A 162 -11.38 14.15 -8.80
N THR A 163 -11.09 12.98 -8.23
CA THR A 163 -10.78 12.83 -6.81
C THR A 163 -9.37 13.28 -6.46
N LEU A 164 -8.44 13.29 -7.43
CA LEU A 164 -7.02 13.55 -7.18
C LEU A 164 -6.77 14.93 -6.56
N PRO A 165 -7.37 16.03 -7.02
CA PRO A 165 -7.21 17.34 -6.37
C PRO A 165 -7.61 17.34 -4.89
N HIS A 166 -8.56 16.49 -4.49
CA HIS A 166 -9.02 16.38 -3.11
C HIS A 166 -8.09 15.55 -2.22
N LEU A 167 -7.22 14.72 -2.81
CA LEU A 167 -6.22 13.90 -2.11
C LEU A 167 -4.84 14.58 -2.07
N ALA A 168 -4.63 15.63 -2.86
CA ALA A 168 -3.36 16.35 -2.95
C ALA A 168 -2.83 16.89 -1.62
N PRO A 169 -3.66 17.40 -0.68
CA PRO A 169 -3.16 17.86 0.63
C PRO A 169 -2.48 16.74 1.43
N ALA A 170 -3.09 15.56 1.50
CA ALA A 170 -2.50 14.40 2.16
C ALA A 170 -1.20 13.93 1.46
N ALA A 171 -1.15 14.02 0.12
CA ALA A 171 0.05 13.68 -0.65
C ALA A 171 1.23 14.63 -0.34
N SER A 172 1.01 15.95 -0.36
CA SER A 172 2.04 16.94 -0.02
C SER A 172 2.49 16.80 1.43
N LEU A 173 1.55 16.62 2.38
CA LEU A 173 1.91 16.38 3.78
C LEU A 173 2.73 15.10 3.96
N CYS A 174 2.39 14.04 3.23
CA CYS A 174 3.15 12.80 3.22
C CYS A 174 4.58 13.02 2.72
N ALA A 175 4.76 13.79 1.63
CA ALA A 175 6.07 14.13 1.09
C ALA A 175 6.90 14.92 2.14
N ALA A 176 6.30 15.93 2.76
CA ALA A 176 6.93 16.74 3.80
C ALA A 176 7.35 15.92 5.03
N TYR A 177 6.61 14.85 5.35
CA TYR A 177 6.91 13.95 6.48
C TYR A 177 7.78 12.75 6.10
N GLY A 178 8.29 12.71 4.86
CA GLY A 178 9.17 11.64 4.38
C GLY A 178 8.47 10.30 4.21
N GLY A 179 7.14 10.30 4.03
CA GLY A 179 6.32 9.13 3.73
C GLY A 179 6.40 8.71 2.26
N ILE A 180 5.57 7.72 1.91
CA ILE A 180 5.44 7.19 0.53
C ILE A 180 3.96 7.01 0.16
N ILE A 181 3.69 6.98 -1.14
CA ILE A 181 2.42 6.51 -1.69
C ILE A 181 2.55 5.03 -2.01
N ASP A 182 1.56 4.25 -1.62
CA ASP A 182 1.41 2.85 -1.98
C ASP A 182 0.25 2.67 -2.96
N VAL A 183 0.43 1.83 -3.97
CA VAL A 183 -0.59 1.49 -4.95
C VAL A 183 -0.59 -0.01 -5.22
N HIS A 184 -1.77 -0.55 -5.53
CA HIS A 184 -1.94 -1.94 -5.94
C HIS A 184 -2.27 -2.00 -7.43
N GLU A 185 -1.70 -2.99 -8.11
CA GLU A 185 -1.96 -3.26 -9.52
C GLU A 185 -2.57 -4.65 -9.68
N TYR A 186 -3.79 -4.72 -10.19
CA TYR A 186 -4.39 -6.01 -10.53
C TYR A 186 -5.01 -5.95 -11.93
N GLY A 187 -4.69 -6.95 -12.75
CA GLY A 187 -5.41 -7.23 -14.00
C GLY A 187 -6.68 -8.02 -13.67
N ILE A 188 -7.83 -7.65 -14.25
CA ILE A 188 -9.10 -8.37 -14.01
C ILE A 188 -9.38 -9.43 -15.09
N ASP A 189 -8.93 -9.23 -16.32
CA ASP A 189 -8.55 -10.28 -17.28
C ASP A 189 -8.11 -9.61 -18.58
N GLY A 190 -7.20 -10.27 -19.31
CA GLY A 190 -6.58 -9.72 -20.50
C GLY A 190 -5.84 -8.40 -20.20
N PRO A 191 -6.01 -7.37 -21.01
CA PRO A 191 -5.15 -6.20 -21.17
C PRO A 191 -4.51 -5.57 -19.92
N LEU A 192 -3.30 -6.00 -19.59
CA LEU A 192 -2.24 -5.06 -19.16
C LEU A 192 -1.84 -4.11 -20.32
N MET A 193 -2.43 -4.32 -21.52
CA MET A 193 -2.01 -3.84 -22.85
C MET A 193 -3.06 -3.05 -23.66
N SER A 194 -4.36 -3.08 -23.32
CA SER A 194 -5.43 -2.46 -24.14
C SER A 194 -6.26 -1.38 -23.46
N ALA A 195 -5.95 -1.02 -22.21
CA ALA A 195 -6.59 0.13 -21.56
C ALA A 195 -5.61 1.31 -21.55
N ARG A 196 -6.02 2.47 -22.10
CA ARG A 196 -5.39 3.78 -21.82
C ARG A 196 -5.37 4.12 -20.31
N SER A 197 -6.06 3.30 -19.51
CA SER A 197 -6.28 3.39 -18.07
C SER A 197 -5.89 2.12 -17.29
N SER A 198 -5.14 1.16 -17.88
CA SER A 198 -4.61 0.05 -17.06
C SER A 198 -3.70 0.63 -15.98
N GLY A 199 -3.90 0.22 -14.73
CA GLY A 199 -3.25 0.80 -13.55
C GLY A 199 -1.71 0.77 -13.58
N ALA A 200 -1.12 -0.03 -14.49
CA ALA A 200 0.30 -0.11 -14.78
C ALA A 200 0.95 1.23 -15.16
N PHE A 201 0.17 2.26 -15.49
CA PHE A 201 0.62 3.65 -15.63
C PHE A 201 -0.19 4.64 -14.79
N GLY A 202 -1.13 4.16 -13.96
CA GLY A 202 -1.96 4.97 -13.08
C GLY A 202 -1.10 5.92 -12.25
N TYR A 203 -0.03 5.42 -11.63
CA TYR A 203 0.88 6.24 -10.83
C TYR A 203 1.36 7.54 -11.51
N ARG A 204 1.44 7.60 -12.86
CA ARG A 204 1.78 8.84 -13.57
C ARG A 204 0.77 9.94 -13.34
N ARG A 205 -0.53 9.62 -13.27
CA ARG A 205 -1.56 10.62 -12.96
C ARG A 205 -1.43 11.13 -11.53
N LEU A 206 -0.90 10.33 -10.60
CA LEU A 206 -0.59 10.82 -9.24
C LEU A 206 0.58 11.81 -9.31
N ILE A 207 1.63 11.46 -10.04
CA ILE A 207 2.79 12.36 -10.26
C ILE A 207 2.36 13.65 -10.96
N GLU A 208 1.46 13.57 -11.94
CA GLU A 208 0.96 14.73 -12.69
C GLU A 208 -0.05 15.57 -11.88
N ALA A 209 -0.82 14.95 -10.98
CA ALA A 209 -1.85 15.64 -10.20
C ALA A 209 -1.32 16.26 -8.91
N PHE A 210 -0.17 15.80 -8.39
CA PHE A 210 0.38 16.29 -7.13
C PHE A 210 1.65 17.10 -7.38
N ASP A 211 1.61 18.38 -7.03
CA ASP A 211 2.78 19.28 -7.11
C ASP A 211 3.98 18.71 -6.34
N GLU A 212 3.73 18.13 -5.16
CA GLU A 212 4.69 17.41 -4.35
C GLU A 212 4.26 15.95 -4.20
N CYS A 213 4.65 15.11 -5.16
CA CYS A 213 4.37 13.69 -5.11
C CYS A 213 5.43 12.94 -4.27
N PRO A 214 5.05 12.24 -3.18
CA PRO A 214 5.93 11.32 -2.48
C PRO A 214 6.47 10.22 -3.41
N PRO A 215 7.55 9.52 -3.03
CA PRO A 215 7.94 8.29 -3.73
C PRO A 215 6.76 7.31 -3.78
N ILE A 216 6.60 6.65 -4.92
CA ILE A 216 5.49 5.70 -5.15
C ILE A 216 6.03 4.29 -5.09
N VAL A 217 5.33 3.41 -4.37
CA VAL A 217 5.58 1.98 -4.31
C VAL A 217 4.38 1.24 -4.85
N VAL A 218 4.60 0.38 -5.82
CA VAL A 218 3.60 -0.65 -6.16
C VAL A 218 3.83 -1.82 -5.23
N SER A 219 3.05 -1.93 -4.15
CA SER A 219 3.23 -3.01 -3.16
C SER A 219 2.45 -4.29 -3.50
N GLU A 220 1.38 -4.16 -4.27
CA GLU A 220 0.58 -5.28 -4.76
C GLU A 220 0.46 -5.26 -6.30
N ALA A 221 0.58 -6.39 -6.99
CA ALA A 221 0.79 -6.50 -8.44
C ALA A 221 0.48 -7.93 -8.92
N GLY A 222 -0.52 -8.12 -9.81
CA GLY A 222 -0.80 -9.44 -10.38
C GLY A 222 -1.76 -9.43 -11.56
N ALA A 223 -1.76 -10.49 -12.36
CA ALA A 223 -2.67 -10.65 -13.51
C ALA A 223 -4.12 -11.03 -13.14
N GLY A 224 -4.41 -11.22 -11.87
CA GLY A 224 -5.75 -11.48 -11.33
C GLY A 224 -5.93 -10.72 -10.01
N GLY A 225 -7.13 -10.76 -9.42
CA GLY A 225 -7.48 -10.05 -8.17
C GLY A 225 -6.81 -10.58 -6.89
N GLY A 226 -5.48 -10.71 -6.88
CA GLY A 226 -4.67 -11.06 -5.70
C GLY A 226 -4.64 -12.54 -5.30
N TYR A 227 -5.51 -13.40 -5.84
CA TYR A 227 -5.66 -14.80 -5.38
C TYR A 227 -5.38 -15.90 -6.42
N ASN A 228 -5.03 -15.55 -7.66
CA ASN A 228 -4.83 -16.53 -8.74
C ASN A 228 -3.49 -16.33 -9.44
N THR A 229 -2.51 -17.21 -9.18
CA THR A 229 -1.21 -17.21 -9.86
C THR A 229 -0.78 -18.61 -10.28
N SER A 230 -1.64 -19.34 -11.00
CA SER A 230 -1.07 -20.38 -11.86
C SER A 230 -0.03 -19.69 -12.77
N LEU A 231 1.21 -20.19 -12.79
CA LEU A 231 2.34 -19.63 -13.54
C LEU A 231 2.14 -19.59 -15.07
N ARG A 232 0.90 -19.78 -15.56
CA ARG A 232 0.52 -19.67 -16.96
C ARG A 232 0.63 -18.24 -17.53
N GLY A 233 0.99 -17.24 -16.71
CA GLY A 233 1.02 -15.81 -17.06
C GLY A 233 2.42 -15.21 -17.33
N ALA A 234 3.38 -15.91 -17.94
CA ALA A 234 4.70 -15.30 -18.22
C ALA A 234 4.64 -13.98 -19.04
N ALA A 235 3.60 -13.79 -19.85
CA ALA A 235 3.42 -12.61 -20.68
C ALA A 235 3.21 -11.31 -19.89
N TRP A 236 2.44 -11.32 -18.80
CA TRP A 236 2.19 -10.08 -18.04
C TRP A 236 3.42 -9.61 -17.29
N VAL A 237 4.24 -10.53 -16.77
CA VAL A 237 5.52 -10.21 -16.10
C VAL A 237 6.48 -9.53 -17.07
N ALA A 238 6.53 -10.00 -18.32
CA ALA A 238 7.33 -9.38 -19.37
C ALA A 238 6.83 -7.96 -19.72
N THR A 239 5.51 -7.77 -19.91
CA THR A 239 4.93 -6.44 -20.13
C THR A 239 5.17 -5.49 -18.95
N TRP A 240 4.99 -6.01 -17.73
CA TRP A 240 5.24 -5.27 -16.49
C TRP A 240 6.69 -4.81 -16.41
N HIS A 241 7.65 -5.68 -16.76
CA HIS A 241 9.07 -5.34 -16.80
C HIS A 241 9.38 -4.17 -17.75
N VAL A 242 8.72 -4.13 -18.92
CA VAL A 242 8.87 -2.99 -19.84
C VAL A 242 8.28 -1.72 -19.24
N ALA A 243 7.07 -1.76 -18.68
CA ALA A 243 6.45 -0.62 -18.01
C ALA A 243 7.32 -0.07 -16.87
N VAL A 244 7.86 -0.97 -16.05
CA VAL A 244 8.71 -0.66 -14.90
C VAL A 244 10.03 0.02 -15.31
N ARG A 245 10.62 -0.36 -16.45
CA ARG A 245 11.80 0.34 -16.99
C ARG A 245 11.52 1.76 -17.47
N LEU A 246 10.27 2.06 -17.84
CA LEU A 246 9.83 3.38 -18.28
C LEU A 246 9.38 4.29 -17.12
N MET A 247 9.59 3.85 -15.88
CA MET A 247 9.24 4.64 -14.70
C MET A 247 10.28 5.74 -14.42
N PRO A 248 9.83 6.95 -14.03
CA PRO A 248 10.72 7.99 -13.56
C PRO A 248 11.45 7.56 -12.28
N ARG A 249 12.53 8.29 -11.93
CA ARG A 249 13.21 8.08 -10.65
C ARG A 249 12.23 8.36 -9.51
N GLY A 250 12.23 7.50 -8.48
CA GLY A 250 11.34 7.63 -7.32
C GLY A 250 10.13 6.69 -7.30
N VAL A 251 9.98 5.81 -8.30
CA VAL A 251 8.96 4.74 -8.31
C VAL A 251 9.60 3.36 -8.10
N TRP A 252 9.08 2.58 -7.15
CA TRP A 252 9.51 1.20 -6.84
C TRP A 252 8.38 0.21 -7.16
N CYS A 253 8.68 -0.98 -7.70
CA CYS A 253 7.65 -1.86 -8.26
C CYS A 253 7.80 -3.35 -7.96
N TRP A 254 6.65 -4.02 -7.89
CA TRP A 254 6.50 -5.43 -7.54
C TRP A 254 6.00 -6.33 -8.68
N ALA A 255 6.26 -7.65 -8.57
CA ALA A 255 5.44 -8.71 -9.17
C ALA A 255 5.22 -9.85 -8.16
N ARG A 256 3.95 -10.25 -7.91
CA ARG A 256 3.60 -11.36 -7.00
C ARG A 256 4.06 -12.71 -7.49
N VAL A 257 4.96 -13.36 -6.74
CA VAL A 257 5.24 -14.81 -6.87
C VAL A 257 4.77 -15.51 -5.60
N LEU A 258 3.49 -15.88 -5.57
CA LEU A 258 3.01 -16.85 -4.57
C LEU A 258 3.42 -18.24 -5.06
N SER A 259 4.44 -18.84 -4.45
CA SER A 259 4.56 -20.30 -4.48
C SER A 259 4.53 -20.81 -3.04
N ASN A 260 3.47 -21.55 -2.69
CA ASN A 260 3.39 -22.35 -1.46
C ASN A 260 4.40 -23.51 -1.44
N SER A 261 5.31 -23.57 -2.41
CA SER A 261 6.50 -24.42 -2.37
C SER A 261 7.65 -23.68 -3.02
N ILE A 262 8.65 -23.27 -2.23
CA ILE A 262 9.96 -22.83 -2.75
C ILE A 262 10.70 -24.08 -3.26
N LYS A 263 10.13 -24.72 -4.29
CA LYS A 263 10.79 -25.67 -5.18
C LYS A 263 10.57 -25.30 -6.65
N ALA A 264 9.90 -24.17 -6.93
CA ALA A 264 9.80 -23.64 -8.28
C ALA A 264 11.11 -22.90 -8.63
N ARG A 265 11.97 -23.59 -9.39
CA ARG A 265 13.19 -23.09 -10.06
C ARG A 265 12.91 -22.03 -11.14
N SER A 266 12.04 -21.07 -10.87
CA SER A 266 11.72 -19.98 -11.80
C SER A 266 11.75 -18.65 -11.06
N LEU A 267 12.88 -18.36 -10.39
CA LEU A 267 13.21 -16.99 -10.05
C LEU A 267 13.57 -16.28 -11.35
N ALA A 268 12.70 -15.40 -11.84
CA ALA A 268 13.11 -14.37 -12.77
C ALA A 268 14.07 -13.43 -12.03
N LEU A 269 15.35 -13.81 -11.99
CA LEU A 269 16.45 -12.97 -11.55
C LEU A 269 16.64 -11.91 -12.63
N ILE A 270 16.05 -10.73 -12.47
CA ILE A 270 16.18 -9.64 -13.43
C ILE A 270 17.00 -8.53 -12.80
N THR A 271 18.31 -8.68 -12.89
CA THR A 271 19.26 -7.57 -12.77
C THR A 271 19.51 -7.01 -14.17
N ALA A 272 19.44 -5.70 -14.32
CA ALA A 272 20.03 -5.01 -15.47
C ALA A 272 20.98 -3.95 -14.91
N ARG A 273 22.24 -4.02 -15.39
CA ARG A 273 23.36 -3.15 -15.04
C ARG A 273 23.02 -1.66 -15.20
#